data_AF-A0A843JZL4-F1
#
_entry.id   AF-A0A843JZL4-F1
#
_cell.length_a   1.000
_cell.length_b   1.000
_cell.length_c   1.000
_cell.angle_alpha   90.00
_cell.angle_beta   90.00
_cell.angle_gamma   90.00
#
_symmetry.space_group_name_H-M   'P 1'
#
loop_
_entity.id
_entity.type
_entity.pdbx_description
1 polymer ?
#
loop_
_entity_poly.entity_id
_entity_poly.type
_entity_poly.pdbx_seq_one_letter_code
_entity_poly.pdbx_strand_id
1 'polypeptide(L)'
;TDFPEKIIQEEINEYGLGYIDSIFFASRHKSVAKIPTLTCHTPGNFGKAEYGGVDGQVSPSNPIFQKIVLNEILKLSKNIDISFEVSLEATHHGPLTGLPTTFIEIGSDKTYWGIKEAGEVIASAIYNSLSYDQNKTPFRVAAGIGGGHYCPKFTEIMINTDIAIGHVIAKYNTPVNESILSELLLKSTDIDLIILDWKGIKERSDLKDKLTNRDIPFVKASDIVKE
;
A
#
# COMPACT_ATOMS: atom_id res chain seq x y z
N THR A 1 -1.76 -17.12 -7.75
CA THR A 1 -0.57 -17.49 -8.52
C THR A 1 0.34 -16.30 -8.58
N ASP A 2 1.65 -16.48 -8.42
CA ASP A 2 2.61 -15.39 -8.60
C ASP A 2 2.77 -15.07 -10.09
N PHE A 3 3.09 -13.81 -10.39
CA PHE A 3 3.16 -13.24 -11.73
C PHE A 3 1.87 -13.48 -12.57
N PRO A 4 0.67 -13.18 -12.02
CA PRO A 4 -0.60 -13.40 -12.72
C PRO A 4 -0.69 -12.61 -14.04
N GLU A 5 0.03 -11.49 -14.16
CA GLU A 5 0.11 -10.68 -15.37
C GLU A 5 0.62 -11.46 -16.59
N LYS A 6 1.40 -12.53 -16.39
CA LYS A 6 1.88 -13.36 -17.51
C LYS A 6 0.73 -14.05 -18.24
N ILE A 7 -0.27 -14.51 -17.49
CA ILE A 7 -1.48 -15.15 -18.03
C ILE A 7 -2.32 -14.09 -18.75
N ILE A 8 -2.49 -12.93 -18.14
CA ILE A 8 -3.33 -11.85 -18.70
C ILE A 8 -2.69 -11.25 -19.95
N GLN A 9 -1.36 -11.14 -20.01
CA GLN A 9 -0.67 -10.59 -21.18
C GLN A 9 -0.86 -11.46 -22.43
N GLU A 10 -1.01 -12.78 -22.28
CA GLU A 10 -1.38 -13.67 -23.39
C GLU A 10 -2.74 -13.28 -23.95
N GLU A 11 -3.75 -13.10 -23.10
CA GLU A 11 -5.09 -12.65 -23.51
C GLU A 11 -5.06 -11.25 -24.16
N ILE A 12 -4.32 -10.30 -23.57
CA ILE A 12 -4.19 -8.93 -24.13
C ILE A 12 -3.60 -8.94 -25.53
N ASN A 13 -2.61 -9.79 -25.77
CA ASN A 13 -2.00 -9.93 -27.09
C ASN A 13 -3.01 -10.49 -28.10
N GLU A 14 -3.85 -11.44 -27.70
CA GLU A 14 -4.91 -12.01 -28.54
C GLU A 14 -5.95 -10.95 -28.97
N TYR A 15 -6.28 -10.01 -28.08
CA TYR A 15 -7.23 -8.92 -28.37
C TYR A 15 -6.58 -7.64 -28.93
N GLY A 16 -5.25 -7.58 -29.05
CA GLY A 16 -4.52 -6.41 -29.56
C GLY A 16 -4.61 -5.17 -28.65
N LEU A 17 -4.74 -5.35 -27.33
CA LEU A 17 -5.06 -4.29 -26.36
C LEU A 17 -3.83 -3.57 -25.75
N GLY A 18 -2.63 -3.78 -26.26
CA GLY A 18 -1.41 -3.10 -25.80
C GLY A 18 -0.63 -3.87 -24.74
N TYR A 19 -0.14 -3.19 -23.70
CA TYR A 19 0.61 -3.81 -22.60
C TYR A 19 0.05 -3.36 -21.24
N ILE A 20 0.27 -4.18 -20.21
CA ILE A 20 -0.09 -3.85 -18.82
C ILE A 20 1.08 -3.12 -18.16
N ASP A 21 0.82 -1.96 -17.58
CA ASP A 21 1.80 -1.18 -16.82
C ASP A 21 1.59 -1.24 -15.31
N SER A 22 0.41 -1.65 -14.84
CA SER A 22 0.03 -1.74 -13.43
C SER A 22 -1.10 -2.74 -13.19
N ILE A 23 -1.19 -3.27 -11.97
CA ILE A 23 -2.20 -4.25 -11.57
C ILE A 23 -2.98 -3.73 -10.34
N PHE A 24 -4.30 -3.73 -10.43
CA PHE A 24 -5.19 -3.33 -9.34
C PHE A 24 -6.09 -4.50 -8.94
N PHE A 25 -5.92 -5.00 -7.72
CA PHE A 25 -6.75 -6.09 -7.19
C PHE A 25 -7.93 -5.53 -6.40
N ALA A 26 -9.13 -5.61 -6.97
CA ALA A 26 -10.37 -5.42 -6.21
C ALA A 26 -10.64 -6.70 -5.40
N SER A 27 -10.49 -6.64 -4.09
CA SER A 27 -10.42 -7.82 -3.22
C SER A 27 -11.23 -7.64 -1.92
N ARG A 28 -11.24 -8.68 -1.09
CA ARG A 28 -11.84 -8.66 0.24
C ARG A 28 -10.73 -8.65 1.29
N HIS A 29 -10.91 -7.83 2.33
CA HIS A 29 -10.13 -7.91 3.55
C HIS A 29 -10.82 -8.81 4.56
N LYS A 30 -10.06 -9.66 5.28
CA LYS A 30 -10.58 -10.50 6.36
C LYS A 30 -9.86 -10.19 7.67
N SER A 31 -10.59 -9.71 8.67
CA SER A 31 -10.06 -9.41 10.00
C SER A 31 -10.94 -9.94 11.12
N VAL A 32 -10.31 -10.42 12.20
CA VAL A 32 -11.01 -10.88 13.41
C VAL A 32 -11.68 -9.75 14.18
N ALA A 33 -11.25 -8.50 13.96
CA ALA A 33 -11.78 -7.32 14.64
C ALA A 33 -13.19 -6.94 14.15
N LYS A 34 -13.61 -7.42 12.96
CA LYS A 34 -14.94 -7.19 12.37
C LYS A 34 -15.32 -5.71 12.18
N ILE A 35 -14.32 -4.86 12.05
CA ILE A 35 -14.48 -3.42 11.77
C ILE A 35 -14.75 -3.25 10.27
N PRO A 36 -15.82 -2.52 9.87
CA PRO A 36 -16.06 -2.19 8.47
C PRO A 36 -14.93 -1.30 7.97
N THR A 37 -14.20 -1.76 6.96
CA THR A 37 -13.02 -1.06 6.43
C THR A 37 -13.05 -1.00 4.91
N LEU A 38 -12.53 0.10 4.36
CA LEU A 38 -12.18 0.22 2.95
C LEU A 38 -10.69 0.55 2.90
N THR A 39 -9.89 -0.33 2.32
CA THR A 39 -8.44 -0.25 2.45
C THR A 39 -7.70 -0.34 1.13
N CYS A 40 -6.43 0.04 1.17
CA CYS A 40 -5.50 -0.28 0.09
C CYS A 40 -4.08 -0.53 0.61
N HIS A 41 -3.33 -1.37 -0.10
CA HIS A 41 -1.93 -1.67 0.18
C HIS A 41 -1.21 -2.28 -1.02
N THR A 42 0.11 -2.30 -0.94
CA THR A 42 0.95 -3.07 -1.87
C THR A 42 1.14 -4.49 -1.32
N PRO A 43 1.03 -5.56 -2.14
CA PRO A 43 1.25 -6.93 -1.68
C PRO A 43 2.74 -7.26 -1.57
N GLY A 44 3.07 -8.23 -0.73
CA GLY A 44 4.43 -8.76 -0.59
C GLY A 44 4.73 -9.28 0.81
N ASN A 45 5.81 -10.05 0.94
CA ASN A 45 6.23 -10.62 2.22
C ASN A 45 7.67 -10.23 2.54
N PHE A 46 7.87 -9.26 3.43
CA PHE A 46 9.21 -8.99 4.00
C PHE A 46 9.72 -10.14 4.90
N GLY A 47 8.81 -11.01 5.35
CA GLY A 47 9.10 -12.21 6.14
C GLY A 47 8.65 -13.48 5.41
N LYS A 48 7.89 -14.33 6.09
CA LYS A 48 7.35 -15.58 5.55
C LYS A 48 6.10 -15.37 4.69
N ALA A 49 6.03 -16.06 3.56
CA ALA A 49 4.91 -16.04 2.62
C ALA A 49 3.85 -17.10 2.97
N GLU A 50 3.08 -16.85 4.02
CA GLU A 50 2.04 -17.78 4.49
C GLU A 50 0.75 -17.73 3.65
N TYR A 51 0.53 -16.61 2.95
CA TYR A 51 -0.68 -16.33 2.18
C TYR A 51 -0.36 -15.96 0.72
N GLY A 52 0.52 -16.74 0.11
CA GLY A 52 0.99 -16.53 -1.27
C GLY A 52 2.19 -15.60 -1.38
N GLY A 53 2.81 -15.53 -2.56
CA GLY A 53 4.06 -14.82 -2.79
C GLY A 53 5.29 -15.64 -2.41
N VAL A 54 6.43 -14.95 -2.29
CA VAL A 54 7.74 -15.54 -1.98
C VAL A 54 8.29 -14.93 -0.70
N ASP A 55 8.94 -15.75 0.12
CA ASP A 55 9.63 -15.32 1.34
C ASP A 55 10.62 -14.18 1.03
N GLY A 56 10.55 -13.10 1.81
CA GLY A 56 11.48 -11.97 1.72
C GLY A 56 11.36 -11.14 0.45
N GLN A 57 10.31 -11.30 -0.36
CA GLN A 57 10.09 -10.54 -1.59
C GLN A 57 8.75 -9.81 -1.58
N VAL A 58 8.74 -8.62 -2.16
CA VAL A 58 7.53 -7.79 -2.32
C VAL A 58 7.32 -7.41 -3.78
N SER A 59 6.06 -7.15 -4.13
CA SER A 59 5.71 -6.68 -5.47
C SER A 59 6.09 -5.20 -5.62
N PRO A 60 6.38 -4.72 -6.84
CA PRO A 60 6.61 -3.29 -7.05
C PRO A 60 5.43 -2.46 -6.53
N SER A 61 5.71 -1.42 -5.75
CA SER A 61 4.66 -0.54 -5.21
C SER A 61 4.15 0.47 -6.24
N ASN A 62 2.94 0.98 -6.01
CA ASN A 62 2.33 2.05 -6.81
C ASN A 62 1.90 3.22 -5.90
N PRO A 63 2.88 3.96 -5.31
CA PRO A 63 2.63 4.94 -4.25
C PRO A 63 1.65 6.04 -4.67
N ILE A 64 1.81 6.58 -5.88
CA ILE A 64 0.97 7.68 -6.38
C ILE A 64 -0.46 7.21 -6.56
N PHE A 65 -0.69 6.10 -7.27
CA PHE A 65 -2.03 5.55 -7.42
C PHE A 65 -2.64 5.22 -6.06
N GLN A 66 -1.88 4.57 -5.17
CA GLN A 66 -2.33 4.21 -3.82
C GLN A 66 -2.80 5.45 -3.03
N LYS A 67 -2.12 6.59 -3.17
CA LYS A 67 -2.55 7.87 -2.59
C LYS A 67 -3.85 8.38 -3.17
N ILE A 68 -3.96 8.40 -4.49
CA ILE A 68 -5.13 8.95 -5.19
C ILE A 68 -6.35 8.10 -4.87
N VAL A 69 -6.23 6.77 -4.96
CA VAL A 69 -7.35 5.86 -4.69
C VAL A 69 -7.80 5.92 -3.24
N LEU A 70 -6.87 6.03 -2.27
CA LEU A 70 -7.22 6.20 -0.85
C LEU A 70 -8.04 7.49 -0.63
N ASN A 71 -7.63 8.60 -1.26
CA ASN A 71 -8.33 9.87 -1.16
C ASN A 71 -9.71 9.84 -1.84
N GLU A 72 -9.83 9.18 -2.99
CA GLU A 72 -11.12 8.99 -3.66
C GLU A 72 -12.04 8.07 -2.85
N ILE A 73 -11.53 6.99 -2.25
CA ILE A 73 -12.30 6.14 -1.32
C ILE A 73 -12.83 6.96 -0.15
N LEU A 74 -11.96 7.76 0.51
CA LEU A 74 -12.36 8.61 1.64
C LEU A 74 -13.42 9.63 1.28
N LYS A 75 -13.35 10.21 0.08
CA LYS A 75 -14.32 11.18 -0.41
C LYS A 75 -15.66 10.52 -0.71
N LEU A 76 -15.66 9.38 -1.40
CA LEU A 76 -16.86 8.69 -1.84
C LEU A 76 -17.57 7.97 -0.69
N SER A 77 -16.83 7.43 0.29
CA SER A 77 -17.39 6.73 1.46
C SER A 77 -18.22 7.63 2.37
N LYS A 78 -18.09 8.96 2.27
CA LYS A 78 -18.92 9.92 3.01
C LYS A 78 -20.37 9.96 2.52
N ASN A 79 -20.66 9.39 1.35
CA ASN A 79 -21.99 9.44 0.71
C ASN A 79 -22.79 8.14 0.88
N ILE A 80 -22.32 7.21 1.72
CA ILE A 80 -23.00 5.94 1.99
C ILE A 80 -23.37 5.84 3.48
N ASP A 81 -24.45 5.15 3.80
CA ASP A 81 -25.00 5.11 5.16
C ASP A 81 -24.11 4.37 6.17
N ILE A 82 -23.33 3.40 5.68
CA ILE A 82 -22.46 2.59 6.52
C ILE A 82 -21.13 3.31 6.66
N SER A 83 -20.77 3.63 7.91
CA SER A 83 -19.48 4.24 8.23
C SER A 83 -18.36 3.19 8.12
N PHE A 84 -17.60 3.25 7.03
CA PHE A 84 -16.37 2.47 6.86
C PHE A 84 -15.15 3.26 7.33
N GLU A 85 -14.24 2.60 8.04
CA GLU A 85 -12.91 3.13 8.30
C GLU A 85 -12.06 3.04 7.03
N VAL A 86 -11.58 4.18 6.55
CA VAL A 86 -10.70 4.25 5.38
C VAL A 86 -9.25 4.28 5.86
N SER A 87 -8.45 3.30 5.44
CA SER A 87 -7.06 3.18 5.91
C SER A 87 -6.15 2.48 4.92
N LEU A 88 -4.85 2.76 5.01
CA LEU A 88 -3.84 1.88 4.45
C LEU A 88 -3.75 0.59 5.24
N GLU A 89 -3.24 -0.45 4.58
CA GLU A 89 -2.70 -1.62 5.25
C GLU A 89 -1.18 -1.73 5.04
N ALA A 90 -0.53 -2.45 5.95
CA ALA A 90 0.88 -2.79 5.82
C ALA A 90 1.11 -3.69 4.60
N THR A 91 2.34 -3.70 4.07
CA THR A 91 2.70 -4.65 3.01
C THR A 91 2.62 -6.07 3.56
N HIS A 92 1.76 -6.90 2.98
CA HIS A 92 1.55 -8.28 3.41
C HIS A 92 0.94 -9.13 2.28
N HIS A 93 1.05 -10.45 2.44
CA HIS A 93 0.52 -11.52 1.57
C HIS A 93 0.92 -11.42 0.08
N GLY A 94 0.63 -12.48 -0.68
CA GLY A 94 0.88 -12.51 -2.12
C GLY A 94 -0.23 -11.85 -2.95
N PRO A 95 -0.13 -11.90 -4.28
CA PRO A 95 0.93 -12.54 -5.05
C PRO A 95 2.20 -11.68 -5.09
N LEU A 96 3.30 -12.31 -5.46
CA LEU A 96 4.44 -11.58 -6.03
C LEU A 96 4.12 -11.25 -7.51
N THR A 97 4.34 -10.02 -7.93
CA THR A 97 4.14 -9.56 -9.31
C THR A 97 5.39 -8.87 -9.86
N GLY A 98 5.46 -8.73 -11.18
CA GLY A 98 6.50 -7.98 -11.88
C GLY A 98 6.15 -6.51 -12.16
N LEU A 99 4.94 -6.06 -11.82
CA LEU A 99 4.41 -4.74 -12.16
C LEU A 99 3.95 -3.97 -10.91
N PRO A 100 3.93 -2.62 -10.91
CA PRO A 100 3.31 -1.82 -9.87
C PRO A 100 1.91 -2.33 -9.50
N THR A 101 1.72 -2.70 -8.23
CA THR A 101 0.53 -3.42 -7.79
C THR A 101 -0.12 -2.78 -6.56
N THR A 102 -1.44 -2.68 -6.56
CA THR A 102 -2.22 -2.22 -5.41
C THR A 102 -3.43 -3.11 -5.18
N PHE A 103 -3.63 -3.55 -3.95
CA PHE A 103 -4.89 -4.11 -3.47
C PHE A 103 -5.81 -2.98 -3.03
N ILE A 104 -7.09 -3.10 -3.35
CA ILE A 104 -8.16 -2.21 -2.92
C ILE A 104 -9.29 -3.10 -2.39
N GLU A 105 -9.58 -2.99 -1.11
CA GLU A 105 -10.35 -4.03 -0.41
C GLU A 105 -11.56 -3.52 0.35
N ILE A 106 -12.58 -4.38 0.43
CA ILE A 106 -13.72 -4.24 1.33
C ILE A 106 -13.55 -5.20 2.49
N GLY A 107 -13.53 -4.67 3.71
CA GLY A 107 -13.39 -5.44 4.93
C GLY A 107 -14.57 -5.30 5.88
N SER A 108 -14.65 -6.16 6.90
CA SER A 108 -13.64 -7.19 7.25
C SER A 108 -14.22 -8.61 7.36
N ASP A 109 -15.50 -8.80 7.07
CA ASP A 109 -16.12 -10.12 7.01
C ASP A 109 -17.30 -10.16 6.01
N LYS A 110 -17.95 -11.33 5.92
CA LYS A 110 -19.05 -11.59 4.98
C LYS A 110 -20.23 -10.62 5.10
N THR A 111 -20.38 -9.95 6.25
CA THR A 111 -21.41 -8.94 6.46
C THR A 111 -21.20 -7.75 5.53
N TYR A 112 -19.93 -7.41 5.25
CA TYR A 112 -19.57 -6.20 4.53
C TYR A 112 -19.22 -6.43 3.06
N TRP A 113 -18.66 -7.60 2.71
CA TRP A 113 -18.18 -7.88 1.34
C TRP A 113 -19.26 -7.80 0.26
N GLY A 114 -20.53 -8.03 0.62
CA GLY A 114 -21.66 -7.98 -0.31
C GLY A 114 -22.40 -6.65 -0.36
N ILE A 115 -21.94 -5.62 0.39
CA ILE A 115 -22.59 -4.29 0.39
C ILE A 115 -22.35 -3.65 -0.97
N LYS A 116 -23.45 -3.41 -1.70
CA LYS A 116 -23.40 -2.89 -3.07
C LYS A 116 -22.78 -1.49 -3.10
N GLU A 117 -23.16 -0.65 -2.15
CA GLU A 117 -22.69 0.72 -2.00
C GLU A 117 -21.17 0.78 -1.76
N ALA A 118 -20.62 -0.15 -0.97
CA ALA A 118 -19.18 -0.29 -0.77
C ALA A 118 -18.47 -0.71 -2.07
N GLY A 119 -19.07 -1.64 -2.83
CA GLY A 119 -18.59 -2.01 -4.16
C GLY A 119 -18.59 -0.85 -5.15
N GLU A 120 -19.65 -0.04 -5.15
CA GLU A 120 -19.76 1.18 -5.98
C GLU A 120 -18.69 2.22 -5.60
N VAL A 121 -18.41 2.40 -4.31
CA VAL A 121 -17.31 3.26 -3.83
C VAL A 121 -15.97 2.77 -4.36
N ILE A 122 -15.64 1.47 -4.20
CA ILE A 122 -14.37 0.92 -4.67
C ILE A 122 -14.24 1.03 -6.20
N ALA A 123 -15.28 0.65 -6.95
CA ALA A 123 -15.26 0.71 -8.41
C ALA A 123 -15.07 2.15 -8.92
N SER A 124 -15.81 3.11 -8.34
CA SER A 124 -15.72 4.52 -8.71
C SER A 124 -14.36 5.12 -8.32
N ALA A 125 -13.83 4.77 -7.15
CA ALA A 125 -12.51 5.24 -6.72
C ALA A 125 -11.40 4.75 -7.65
N ILE A 126 -11.41 3.47 -8.03
CA ILE A 126 -10.45 2.92 -9.00
C ILE A 126 -10.58 3.68 -10.32
N TYR A 127 -11.78 3.78 -10.88
CA TYR A 127 -12.01 4.44 -12.17
C TYR A 127 -11.53 5.91 -12.18
N ASN A 128 -11.90 6.69 -11.16
CA ASN A 128 -11.48 8.08 -11.02
C ASN A 128 -9.95 8.21 -10.90
N SER A 129 -9.31 7.22 -10.27
CA SER A 129 -7.87 7.21 -10.06
C SER A 129 -7.07 6.83 -11.30
N LEU A 130 -7.67 6.22 -12.33
CA LEU A 130 -6.97 5.85 -13.57
C LEU A 130 -6.61 7.06 -14.44
N SER A 131 -7.33 8.18 -14.30
CA SER A 131 -7.13 9.38 -15.13
C SER A 131 -6.08 10.35 -14.57
N TYR A 132 -5.24 9.89 -13.64
CA TYR A 132 -4.30 10.78 -12.97
C TYR A 132 -3.13 11.17 -13.87
N ASP A 133 -2.81 12.46 -13.89
CA ASP A 133 -1.69 13.02 -14.63
C ASP A 133 -0.56 13.34 -13.63
N GLN A 134 0.50 12.53 -13.68
CA GLN A 134 1.68 12.71 -12.82
C GLN A 134 2.32 14.10 -12.96
N ASN A 135 2.13 14.78 -14.09
CA ASN A 135 2.71 16.11 -14.31
C ASN A 135 1.94 17.24 -13.62
N LYS A 136 0.70 16.99 -13.16
CA LYS A 136 -0.15 18.04 -12.58
C LYS A 136 -0.01 18.18 -11.07
N THR A 137 0.40 17.12 -10.38
CA THR A 137 0.57 17.13 -8.91
C THR A 137 1.80 16.29 -8.56
N PRO A 138 2.98 16.90 -8.42
CA PRO A 138 4.15 16.16 -7.99
C PRO A 138 3.93 15.71 -6.54
N PHE A 139 3.93 14.40 -6.31
CA PHE A 139 3.93 13.83 -4.97
C PHE A 139 5.34 13.46 -4.56
N ARG A 140 5.63 13.63 -3.27
CA ARG A 140 6.85 13.08 -2.67
C ARG A 140 6.63 11.60 -2.38
N VAL A 141 7.41 10.73 -3.00
CA VAL A 141 7.26 9.28 -2.87
C VAL A 141 7.98 8.81 -1.60
N ALA A 142 7.30 8.01 -0.80
CA ALA A 142 7.84 7.51 0.46
C ALA A 142 7.52 6.03 0.69
N ALA A 143 8.25 5.43 1.63
CA ALA A 143 7.88 4.18 2.28
C ALA A 143 7.77 4.38 3.80
N GLY A 144 6.88 3.63 4.43
CA GLY A 144 6.66 3.66 5.88
C GLY A 144 7.36 2.52 6.59
N ILE A 145 7.92 2.77 7.78
CA ILE A 145 8.43 1.73 8.67
C ILE A 145 7.90 1.97 10.09
N GLY A 146 7.36 0.91 10.70
CA GLY A 146 6.75 0.93 12.02
C GLY A 146 5.23 0.84 11.98
N GLY A 147 4.60 1.07 13.14
CA GLY A 147 3.15 1.02 13.29
C GLY A 147 2.56 -0.39 13.29
N GLY A 148 1.22 -0.43 13.45
CA GLY A 148 0.43 -1.65 13.32
C GLY A 148 0.00 -1.89 11.87
N HIS A 149 -0.82 -2.93 11.67
CA HIS A 149 -1.28 -3.36 10.36
C HIS A 149 -2.10 -2.29 9.60
N TYR A 150 -3.00 -1.56 10.26
CA TYR A 150 -3.85 -0.51 9.63
C TYR A 150 -3.19 0.88 9.52
N CYS A 151 -1.89 0.97 9.83
CA CYS A 151 -1.05 2.12 9.43
C CYS A 151 -1.63 3.53 9.70
N PRO A 152 -2.24 3.84 10.86
CA PRO A 152 -3.07 5.06 11.02
C PRO A 152 -2.32 6.37 10.77
N LYS A 153 -1.07 6.47 11.24
CA LYS A 153 -0.23 7.66 11.00
C LYS A 153 0.13 7.83 9.52
N PHE A 154 0.36 6.73 8.82
CA PHE A 154 0.68 6.76 7.39
C PHE A 154 -0.56 7.10 6.55
N THR A 155 -1.73 6.58 6.94
CA THR A 155 -3.03 6.99 6.39
C THR A 155 -3.24 8.50 6.53
N GLU A 156 -3.04 9.05 7.73
CA GLU A 156 -3.17 10.49 7.99
C GLU A 156 -2.22 11.33 7.12
N ILE A 157 -0.96 10.91 6.99
CA ILE A 157 0.03 11.56 6.12
C ILE A 157 -0.42 11.52 4.65
N MET A 158 -0.93 10.38 4.16
CA MET A 158 -1.41 10.24 2.79
C MET A 158 -2.67 11.05 2.49
N ILE A 159 -3.49 11.36 3.50
CA ILE A 159 -4.67 12.21 3.32
C ILE A 159 -4.30 13.70 3.38
N ASN A 160 -3.42 14.09 4.30
CA ASN A 160 -3.24 15.50 4.66
C ASN A 160 -2.00 16.19 4.04
N THR A 161 -1.14 15.47 3.33
CA THR A 161 0.09 16.02 2.75
C THR A 161 0.24 15.70 1.27
N ASP A 162 1.31 16.15 0.64
CA ASP A 162 1.74 15.79 -0.72
C ASP A 162 2.55 14.47 -0.78
N ILE A 163 2.60 13.71 0.32
CA ILE A 163 3.37 12.46 0.39
C ILE A 163 2.53 11.27 -0.08
N ALA A 164 3.09 10.46 -0.97
CA ALA A 164 2.53 9.21 -1.47
C ALA A 164 3.33 8.02 -0.92
N ILE A 165 2.70 7.19 -0.09
CA ILE A 165 3.38 6.04 0.55
C ILE A 165 3.05 4.77 -0.23
N GLY A 166 4.08 4.05 -0.67
CA GLY A 166 3.95 2.76 -1.34
C GLY A 166 3.94 1.62 -0.34
N HIS A 167 5.11 1.07 -0.06
CA HIS A 167 5.29 0.03 0.95
C HIS A 167 5.23 0.59 2.38
N VAL A 168 4.63 -0.22 3.26
CA VAL A 168 4.76 -0.07 4.72
C VAL A 168 5.28 -1.35 5.35
N ILE A 169 6.37 -1.27 6.13
CA ILE A 169 6.89 -2.34 6.99
C ILE A 169 6.30 -2.16 8.39
N ALA A 170 5.30 -2.98 8.75
CA ALA A 170 4.73 -2.95 10.10
C ALA A 170 5.71 -3.48 11.16
N LYS A 171 5.42 -3.17 12.44
CA LYS A 171 6.24 -3.56 13.61
C LYS A 171 6.59 -5.05 13.67
N TYR A 172 5.70 -5.93 13.23
CA TYR A 172 5.94 -7.39 13.26
C TYR A 172 7.02 -7.83 12.26
N ASN A 173 7.29 -7.04 11.22
CA ASN A 173 8.40 -7.24 10.28
C ASN A 173 9.68 -6.47 10.69
N THR A 174 9.76 -6.00 11.94
CA THR A 174 10.97 -5.41 12.53
C THR A 174 11.59 -6.37 13.57
N PRO A 175 12.92 -6.42 13.74
CA PRO A 175 13.93 -5.47 13.23
C PRO A 175 14.19 -5.56 11.72
N VAL A 176 14.51 -4.42 11.09
CA VAL A 176 14.79 -4.33 9.66
C VAL A 176 16.26 -4.64 9.41
N ASN A 177 16.53 -5.81 8.83
CA ASN A 177 17.88 -6.20 8.41
C ASN A 177 18.21 -5.66 7.00
N GLU A 178 19.46 -5.88 6.56
CA GLU A 178 19.94 -5.42 5.25
C GLU A 178 19.12 -5.96 4.07
N SER A 179 18.64 -7.21 4.16
CA SER A 179 17.84 -7.82 3.09
C SER A 179 16.48 -7.15 2.97
N ILE A 180 15.79 -6.93 4.10
CA ILE A 180 14.49 -6.25 4.13
C ILE A 180 14.61 -4.82 3.62
N LEU A 181 15.63 -4.08 4.07
CA LEU A 181 15.85 -2.70 3.62
C LEU A 181 16.18 -2.65 2.12
N SER A 182 16.99 -3.57 1.62
CA SER A 182 17.36 -3.60 0.20
C SER A 182 16.16 -3.98 -0.68
N GLU A 183 15.33 -4.94 -0.25
CA GLU A 183 14.10 -5.29 -0.94
C GLU A 183 13.10 -4.12 -0.96
N LEU A 184 12.93 -3.43 0.17
CA LEU A 184 12.07 -2.24 0.26
C LEU A 184 12.47 -1.19 -0.78
N LEU A 185 13.76 -0.85 -0.84
CA LEU A 185 14.28 0.17 -1.74
C LEU A 185 14.18 -0.28 -3.21
N LEU A 186 14.49 -1.55 -3.49
CA LEU A 186 14.41 -2.11 -4.84
C LEU A 186 12.98 -2.07 -5.40
N LYS A 187 11.96 -2.24 -4.54
CA LYS A 187 10.55 -2.30 -4.92
C LYS A 187 9.78 -0.99 -4.70
N SER A 188 10.47 0.06 -4.25
CA SER A 188 9.96 1.42 -4.10
C SER A 188 10.67 2.36 -5.08
N THR A 189 10.30 2.29 -6.36
CA THR A 189 10.88 3.13 -7.42
C THR A 189 10.75 4.62 -7.07
N ASP A 190 11.80 5.40 -7.33
CA ASP A 190 11.87 6.86 -7.13
C ASP A 190 11.51 7.34 -5.72
N ILE A 191 11.91 6.58 -4.69
CA ILE A 191 11.66 6.95 -3.30
C ILE A 191 12.45 8.20 -2.86
N ASP A 192 11.75 9.22 -2.38
CA ASP A 192 12.33 10.47 -1.86
C ASP A 192 12.71 10.37 -0.38
N LEU A 193 11.95 9.61 0.42
CA LEU A 193 12.20 9.47 1.86
C LEU A 193 11.58 8.23 2.50
N ILE A 194 12.11 7.87 3.68
CA ILE A 194 11.53 6.88 4.59
C ILE A 194 10.85 7.58 5.76
N ILE A 195 9.60 7.20 6.06
CA ILE A 195 8.84 7.74 7.19
C ILE A 195 8.81 6.72 8.32
N LEU A 196 9.25 7.15 9.50
CA LEU A 196 9.41 6.30 10.67
C LEU A 196 8.29 6.56 11.68
N ASP A 197 7.42 5.57 11.91
CA ASP A 197 6.64 5.54 13.14
C ASP A 197 7.51 5.05 14.30
N TRP A 198 8.30 5.98 14.85
CA TRP A 198 9.41 5.71 15.77
C TRP A 198 9.07 4.83 16.99
N LYS A 199 7.84 4.93 17.52
CA LYS A 199 7.38 4.12 18.67
C LYS A 199 7.01 2.69 18.24
N GLY A 200 6.72 2.47 16.97
CA GLY A 200 6.34 1.20 16.36
C GLY A 200 7.49 0.39 15.75
N ILE A 201 8.75 0.76 15.95
CA ILE A 201 9.91 0.09 15.34
C ILE A 201 10.77 -0.60 16.42
N LYS A 202 11.04 -1.90 16.27
CA LYS A 202 12.07 -2.59 17.06
C LYS A 202 13.47 -2.23 16.53
N GLU A 203 14.44 -2.05 17.43
CA GLU A 203 15.83 -1.71 17.08
C GLU A 203 15.95 -0.44 16.22
N ARG A 204 15.09 0.56 16.48
CA ARG A 204 15.01 1.81 15.73
C ARG A 204 16.31 2.62 15.63
N SER A 205 17.22 2.50 16.59
CA SER A 205 18.54 3.16 16.51
C SER A 205 19.41 2.51 15.43
N ASP A 206 19.43 1.18 15.37
CA ASP A 206 20.15 0.44 14.33
C ASP A 206 19.55 0.71 12.94
N LEU A 207 18.22 0.75 12.80
CA LEU A 207 17.59 1.17 11.54
C LEU A 207 17.99 2.60 11.16
N LYS A 208 18.02 3.54 12.12
CA LYS A 208 18.44 4.92 11.87
C LYS A 208 19.88 4.97 11.37
N ASP A 209 20.79 4.18 11.97
CA ASP A 209 22.19 4.12 11.56
C ASP A 209 22.32 3.53 10.15
N LYS A 210 21.57 2.47 9.82
CA LYS A 210 21.52 1.91 8.45
C LYS A 210 21.05 2.91 7.40
N LEU A 211 20.00 3.67 7.69
CA LEU A 211 19.50 4.71 6.78
C LEU A 211 20.53 5.83 6.61
N THR A 212 21.16 6.26 7.70
CA THR A 212 22.19 7.31 7.69
C THR A 212 23.41 6.88 6.90
N ASN A 213 23.91 5.66 7.11
CA ASN A 213 25.09 5.13 6.42
C ASN A 213 24.88 4.91 4.91
N ARG A 214 23.63 4.86 4.46
CA ARG A 214 23.25 4.71 3.05
C ARG A 214 22.78 6.03 2.42
N ASP A 215 22.91 7.16 3.14
CA ASP A 215 22.43 8.49 2.72
C ASP A 215 20.94 8.51 2.31
N ILE A 216 20.12 7.67 2.94
CA ILE A 216 18.67 7.60 2.67
C ILE A 216 17.96 8.65 3.52
N PRO A 217 17.25 9.63 2.92
CA PRO A 217 16.48 10.61 3.68
C PRO A 217 15.39 9.95 4.51
N PHE A 218 15.26 10.35 5.77
CA PHE A 218 14.19 9.87 6.64
C PHE A 218 13.67 10.93 7.60
N VAL A 219 12.42 10.75 8.04
CA VAL A 219 11.75 11.64 9.00
C VAL A 219 10.84 10.83 9.91
N LYS A 220 10.58 11.31 11.13
CA LYS A 220 9.58 10.64 11.99
C LYS A 220 8.18 11.09 11.58
N ALA A 221 7.23 10.17 11.65
CA ALA A 221 5.82 10.48 11.38
C ALA A 221 5.30 11.63 12.27
N SER A 222 5.71 11.68 13.54
CA SER A 222 5.35 12.75 14.50
C SER A 222 5.85 14.14 14.11
N ASP A 223 6.83 14.22 13.22
CA ASP A 223 7.39 15.49 12.77
C ASP A 223 6.62 16.01 11.53
N ILE A 224 5.76 15.18 10.93
CA ILE A 224 4.87 15.51 9.80
C ILE A 224 3.45 15.81 10.30
N VAL A 225 2.85 14.87 11.01
CA VAL A 225 1.53 14.99 11.63
C VAL A 225 1.70 15.41 13.08
N LYS A 226 1.16 16.58 13.46
CA LYS A 226 1.20 17.06 14.85
C LYS A 226 0.23 16.20 15.67
N GLU A 227 0.76 15.52 16.70
CA GLU A 227 -0.04 14.80 17.72
C GLU A 227 -1.11 15.72 18.36
#